data_AF-A0A415RIQ5-F1
#
_entry.id   AF-A0A415RIQ5-F1
#
_cell.length_a   1.000
_cell.length_b   1.000
_cell.length_c   1.000
_cell.angle_alpha   90.00
_cell.angle_beta   90.00
_cell.angle_gamma   90.00
#
_symmetry.space_group_name_H-M   'P 1'
#
loop_
_entity.id
_entity.type
_entity.pdbx_description
1 polymer ?
#
loop_
_entity_poly.entity_id
_entity_poly.type
_entity_poly.pdbx_seq_one_letter_code
_entity_poly.pdbx_strand_id
1 'polypeptide(L)'
;MLEIRHLYKEYDDIIIDDLNYTFSSKGMYVILGESGCGKSTLLHILGGLDDKYQGEVLINHQDIQKCKHYRRKYISFLFQNYNLIENMTVKDNYQIVRYLKKCLSLKKEKHLIDDLGLNDLKKRYLSKVSGGQKQRIALARSMLSQSPIILCDEPTGSLDLNNSKMIFKMLYDLSKQALVIVITHDQYLAYQYHDVLLKLEHGKFKTLDKKELHLYQLTHEKLRKKSYIHLIYQYFKSSFRLNTMMTFLVSLSLICILATFTLSSSTRMQLKKQINQLIPTTQIKVTKKNNDFFSIDDLKKLQTHTITQRYLENSQVEMLGVSMLSQYQEQKTIYIGDCTQKITSNMLKKGRLYRNNKEIVLSQSTYQHLKRLAHQNLLNKEIYIHYQYYNQIKSIKVKIVGVSQENTLLDTLYFKEMANMDHINELFQLRRGNIALVFINQDKDIHQLVKEYNELNFKKTNQQITRTIDQQINKLELILLCFSLLAIVSCCFLIGEILYLIVIKKEHYFSILRSLGASLLQVMLLVYFQGLIIMNVAFINAYLFLQITSESLNEMISHSLGQSLHLLVLDKKSLIIVYAVAFLLTFISSTIPALKIKKMNIIDGLKGK
;
A
#
# COMPACT_ATOMS: atom_id res chain seq x y z
N MET A 1 5.36 35.65 -34.10
CA MET A 1 5.85 35.43 -35.48
C MET A 1 6.62 34.12 -35.50
N LEU A 2 6.34 33.23 -36.46
CA LEU A 2 7.05 31.96 -36.64
C LEU A 2 8.01 32.15 -37.83
N GLU A 3 9.27 31.79 -37.66
CA GLU A 3 10.33 32.04 -38.64
C GLU A 3 11.19 30.80 -38.80
N ILE A 4 11.59 30.50 -40.04
CA ILE A 4 12.48 29.41 -40.42
C ILE A 4 13.74 30.04 -41.01
N ARG A 5 14.92 29.64 -40.49
CA ARG A 5 16.23 30.06 -40.99
C ARG A 5 17.09 28.84 -41.30
N HIS A 6 17.57 28.77 -42.53
CA HIS A 6 18.47 27.72 -43.02
C HIS A 6 18.06 26.29 -42.64
N LEU A 7 16.76 25.99 -42.72
CA LEU A 7 16.26 24.68 -42.29
C LEU A 7 16.68 23.61 -43.30
N TYR A 8 17.36 22.58 -42.79
CA TYR A 8 17.80 21.43 -43.57
C TYR A 8 17.39 20.13 -42.87
N LYS A 9 16.85 19.19 -43.65
CA LYS A 9 16.39 17.88 -43.16
C LYS A 9 16.63 16.80 -44.20
N GLU A 10 17.25 15.72 -43.75
CA GLU A 10 17.58 14.53 -44.54
C GLU A 10 17.15 13.27 -43.78
N TYR A 11 16.70 12.26 -44.52
CA TYR A 11 16.61 10.88 -44.01
C TYR A 11 17.53 10.00 -44.85
N ASP A 12 17.02 9.42 -45.94
CA ASP A 12 17.81 8.74 -46.97
C ASP A 12 18.07 9.69 -48.17
N ASP A 13 17.10 10.57 -48.45
CA ASP A 13 17.18 11.68 -49.40
C ASP A 13 17.04 13.03 -48.70
N ILE A 14 17.50 14.10 -49.35
CA ILE A 14 17.29 15.47 -48.89
C ILE A 14 15.82 15.83 -49.05
N ILE A 15 15.15 16.09 -47.93
CA ILE A 15 13.72 16.42 -47.90
C ILE A 15 13.50 17.94 -47.85
N ILE A 16 14.32 18.65 -47.08
CA ILE A 16 14.28 20.10 -46.96
C ILE A 16 15.71 20.61 -47.16
N ASP A 17 15.87 21.55 -48.09
CA ASP A 17 17.16 22.12 -48.49
C ASP A 17 17.17 23.64 -48.29
N ASP A 18 17.88 24.09 -47.26
CA ASP A 18 18.12 25.51 -46.92
C ASP A 18 16.85 26.39 -46.95
N LEU A 19 15.77 25.92 -46.31
CA LEU A 19 14.49 26.63 -46.33
C LEU A 19 14.52 27.84 -45.41
N ASN A 20 14.19 29.01 -45.97
CA ASN A 20 14.07 30.27 -45.25
C ASN A 20 12.67 30.86 -45.47
N TYR A 21 11.91 31.08 -44.40
CA TYR A 21 10.55 31.62 -44.51
C TYR A 21 10.02 32.23 -43.22
N THR A 22 9.27 33.33 -43.33
CA THR A 22 8.65 34.01 -42.19
C THR A 22 7.14 34.01 -42.31
N PHE A 23 6.47 33.40 -41.34
CA PHE A 23 5.01 33.39 -41.25
C PHE A 23 4.50 34.57 -40.41
N SER A 24 3.45 35.20 -40.91
CA SER A 24 2.69 36.20 -40.15
C SER A 24 2.10 35.59 -38.88
N SER A 25 1.77 36.42 -37.88
CA SER A 25 1.15 35.94 -36.64
C SER A 25 -0.25 35.35 -36.81
N LYS A 26 -0.89 35.63 -37.95
CA LYS A 26 -2.26 35.26 -38.33
C LYS A 26 -2.33 35.04 -39.84
N GLY A 27 -3.42 34.44 -40.30
CA GLY A 27 -3.67 34.16 -41.71
C GLY A 27 -3.54 32.69 -42.06
N MET A 28 -4.16 32.31 -43.19
CA MET A 28 -4.23 30.95 -43.71
C MET A 28 -3.18 30.77 -44.80
N TYR A 29 -2.15 29.99 -44.47
CA TYR A 29 -1.11 29.56 -45.38
C TYR A 29 -1.46 28.17 -45.86
N VAL A 30 -1.66 28.00 -47.16
CA VAL A 30 -1.91 26.69 -47.77
C VAL A 30 -0.66 26.27 -48.54
N ILE A 31 -0.13 25.09 -48.23
CA ILE A 31 1.09 24.54 -48.85
C ILE A 31 0.68 23.34 -49.71
N LEU A 32 0.82 23.51 -51.03
CA LEU A 32 0.67 22.49 -52.05
C LEU A 32 2.02 21.81 -52.33
N GLY A 33 1.99 20.59 -52.88
CA GLY A 33 3.19 19.90 -53.36
C GLY A 33 2.91 18.41 -53.59
N GLU A 34 3.77 17.73 -54.33
CA GLU A 34 3.61 16.31 -54.67
C GLU A 34 3.73 15.38 -53.45
N SER A 35 3.23 14.15 -53.56
CA SER A 35 3.32 13.19 -52.44
C SER A 35 4.80 12.88 -52.18
N GLY A 36 5.19 12.81 -50.92
CA GLY A 36 6.60 12.56 -50.55
C GLY A 36 7.54 13.77 -50.59
N CYS A 37 7.13 14.96 -51.05
CA CYS A 37 8.03 16.14 -51.11
C CYS A 37 8.39 16.79 -49.76
N GLY A 38 8.09 16.14 -48.63
CA GLY A 38 8.49 16.62 -47.30
C GLY A 38 7.48 17.48 -46.53
N LYS A 39 6.26 17.66 -47.04
CA LYS A 39 5.24 18.53 -46.43
C LYS A 39 4.93 18.17 -44.97
N SER A 40 4.56 16.92 -44.69
CA SER A 40 4.26 16.48 -43.32
C SER A 40 5.50 16.51 -42.42
N THR A 41 6.69 16.25 -42.97
CA THR A 41 7.97 16.41 -42.25
C THR A 41 8.19 17.86 -41.80
N LEU A 42 7.99 18.82 -42.70
CA LEU A 42 8.05 20.25 -42.36
C LEU A 42 7.03 20.62 -41.28
N LEU A 43 5.80 20.12 -41.38
CA LEU A 43 4.76 20.37 -40.39
C LEU A 43 5.10 19.78 -39.01
N HIS A 44 5.71 18.58 -38.98
CA HIS A 44 6.21 17.97 -37.75
C HIS A 44 7.35 18.78 -37.13
N ILE A 45 8.26 19.33 -37.92
CA ILE A 45 9.34 20.22 -37.47
C ILE A 45 8.75 21.51 -36.89
N LEU A 46 7.89 22.20 -37.64
CA LEU A 46 7.26 23.47 -37.20
C LEU A 46 6.45 23.30 -35.91
N GLY A 47 5.80 22.16 -35.76
CA GLY A 47 5.05 21.83 -34.55
C GLY A 47 5.89 21.19 -33.44
N GLY A 48 7.21 21.05 -33.61
CA GLY A 48 8.15 20.53 -32.62
C GLY A 48 7.91 19.08 -32.24
N LEU A 49 7.45 18.25 -33.18
CA LEU A 49 7.37 16.79 -33.05
C LEU A 49 8.66 16.10 -33.53
N ASP A 50 9.32 16.68 -34.53
CA ASP A 50 10.63 16.28 -35.03
C ASP A 50 11.68 17.31 -34.57
N ASP A 51 12.69 16.85 -33.84
CA ASP A 51 13.81 17.65 -33.33
C ASP A 51 15.13 17.34 -34.05
N LYS A 52 15.14 16.43 -35.02
CA LYS A 52 16.33 16.02 -35.75
C LYS A 52 16.44 16.80 -37.07
N TYR A 53 16.81 18.08 -37.01
CA TYR A 53 17.03 18.93 -38.18
C TYR A 53 18.19 19.90 -37.95
N GLN A 54 18.73 20.47 -39.02
CA GLN A 54 19.72 21.55 -38.98
C GLN A 54 19.07 22.91 -39.31
N GLY A 55 19.69 24.01 -38.89
CA GLY A 55 19.12 25.35 -38.97
C GLY A 55 18.29 25.72 -37.73
N GLU A 56 17.49 26.78 -37.84
CA GLU A 56 16.71 27.32 -36.72
C GLU A 56 15.23 27.48 -37.10
N VAL A 57 14.35 27.06 -36.19
CA VAL A 57 12.94 27.43 -36.22
C VAL A 57 12.65 28.28 -34.99
N LEU A 58 12.23 29.51 -35.21
CA LEU A 58 12.09 30.53 -34.18
C LEU A 58 10.60 30.88 -33.98
N ILE A 59 10.17 30.96 -32.72
CA ILE A 59 8.89 31.54 -32.33
C ILE A 59 9.16 32.81 -31.52
N ASN A 60 8.74 33.97 -32.02
CA ASN A 60 9.04 35.27 -31.42
C ASN A 60 10.55 35.44 -31.12
N HIS A 61 11.39 35.11 -32.10
CA HIS A 61 12.86 35.15 -32.03
C HIS A 61 13.51 34.17 -31.03
N GLN A 62 12.74 33.24 -30.45
CA GLN A 62 13.27 32.16 -29.61
C GLN A 62 13.21 30.83 -30.36
N ASP A 63 14.32 30.11 -30.41
CA ASP A 63 14.38 28.74 -30.92
C ASP A 63 13.38 27.81 -30.22
N ILE A 64 12.56 27.11 -31.01
CA ILE A 64 11.52 26.20 -30.53
C ILE A 64 12.10 25.03 -29.72
N GLN A 65 13.32 24.58 -30.02
CA GLN A 65 13.98 23.48 -29.29
C GLN A 65 14.28 23.89 -27.85
N LYS A 66 14.61 25.16 -27.64
CA LYS A 66 14.90 25.76 -26.32
C LYS A 66 13.63 26.26 -25.62
N CYS A 67 12.51 26.34 -26.33
CA CYS A 67 11.25 26.87 -25.80
C CYS A 67 10.50 25.84 -24.93
N LYS A 68 10.59 26.00 -23.60
CA LYS A 68 9.85 25.13 -22.65
C LYS A 68 8.35 25.14 -22.92
N HIS A 69 7.81 23.94 -23.14
CA HIS A 69 6.40 23.68 -23.43
C HIS A 69 5.88 24.36 -24.70
N TYR A 70 6.72 24.51 -25.74
CA TYR A 70 6.36 25.06 -27.05
C TYR A 70 5.00 24.56 -27.57
N ARG A 71 4.84 23.23 -27.71
CA ARG A 71 3.58 22.60 -28.18
C ARG A 71 2.36 22.96 -27.35
N ARG A 72 2.53 23.06 -26.03
CA ARG A 72 1.44 23.40 -25.12
C ARG A 72 0.98 24.86 -25.31
N LYS A 73 1.93 25.77 -25.51
CA LYS A 73 1.69 27.21 -25.58
C LYS A 73 1.20 27.66 -26.97
N TYR A 74 1.82 27.13 -28.03
CA TYR A 74 1.71 27.72 -29.36
C TYR A 74 0.98 26.85 -30.39
N ILE A 75 1.09 25.52 -30.30
CA ILE A 75 0.70 24.62 -31.39
C ILE A 75 -0.60 23.88 -31.12
N SER A 76 -1.50 23.84 -32.09
CA SER A 76 -2.57 22.85 -32.20
C SER A 76 -2.40 22.06 -33.49
N PHE A 77 -2.60 20.74 -33.42
CA PHE A 77 -2.51 19.86 -34.59
C PHE A 77 -3.89 19.36 -34.99
N LEU A 78 -4.09 19.26 -36.29
CA LEU A 78 -5.18 18.55 -36.92
C LEU A 78 -4.55 17.59 -37.95
N PHE A 79 -4.49 16.31 -37.58
CA PHE A 79 -3.82 15.26 -38.34
C PHE A 79 -4.77 14.60 -39.32
N GLN A 80 -4.23 14.04 -40.41
CA GLN A 80 -4.95 13.27 -41.42
C GLN A 80 -5.76 12.11 -40.81
N ASN A 81 -5.15 11.32 -39.92
CA ASN A 81 -5.79 10.18 -39.23
C ASN A 81 -6.55 10.58 -37.96
N TYR A 82 -6.89 11.86 -37.78
CA TYR A 82 -7.59 12.44 -36.62
C TYR A 82 -6.83 12.39 -35.28
N ASN A 83 -6.03 11.34 -35.05
CA ASN A 83 -5.28 11.05 -33.83
C ASN A 83 -6.14 11.22 -32.57
N LEU A 84 -7.29 10.54 -32.58
CA LEU A 84 -8.24 10.48 -31.48
C LEU A 84 -8.08 9.17 -30.71
N ILE A 85 -8.52 9.14 -29.45
CA ILE A 85 -8.35 8.00 -28.53
C ILE A 85 -9.63 7.15 -28.54
N GLU A 86 -9.59 6.01 -29.22
CA GLU A 86 -10.76 5.18 -29.54
C GLU A 86 -11.62 4.77 -28.32
N ASN A 87 -10.97 4.45 -27.20
CA ASN A 87 -11.64 4.00 -25.97
C ASN A 87 -12.24 5.13 -25.12
N MET A 88 -12.32 6.35 -25.66
CA MET A 88 -12.90 7.51 -24.99
C MET A 88 -14.17 7.98 -25.71
N THR A 89 -15.06 8.65 -24.96
CA THR A 89 -16.25 9.27 -25.56
C THR A 89 -15.86 10.46 -26.44
N VAL A 90 -16.78 10.90 -27.31
CA VAL A 90 -16.60 12.11 -28.12
C VAL A 90 -16.25 13.31 -27.24
N LYS A 91 -16.99 13.50 -26.14
CA LYS A 91 -16.74 14.58 -25.16
C LYS A 91 -15.34 14.50 -24.58
N ASP A 92 -14.95 13.32 -24.13
CA ASP A 92 -13.66 13.12 -23.50
C ASP A 92 -12.49 13.40 -24.45
N ASN A 93 -12.65 13.03 -25.73
CA ASN A 93 -11.64 13.25 -26.76
C ASN A 93 -11.38 14.73 -27.02
N TYR A 94 -12.42 15.54 -27.26
CA TYR A 94 -12.20 16.96 -27.51
C TYR A 94 -11.83 17.72 -26.22
N GLN A 95 -12.26 17.25 -25.05
CA GLN A 95 -11.92 17.91 -23.77
C GLN A 95 -10.52 17.54 -23.25
N ILE A 96 -9.83 16.55 -23.82
CA ILE A 96 -8.53 16.10 -23.31
C ILE A 96 -7.49 17.22 -23.25
N VAL A 97 -7.56 18.18 -24.19
CA VAL A 97 -6.66 19.35 -24.22
C VAL A 97 -6.82 20.24 -22.99
N ARG A 98 -7.98 20.24 -22.31
CA ARG A 98 -8.25 21.03 -21.09
C ARG A 98 -7.40 20.58 -19.89
N TYR A 99 -6.89 19.35 -19.88
CA TYR A 99 -5.97 18.87 -18.85
C TYR A 99 -4.55 19.43 -19.02
N LEU A 100 -4.21 19.90 -20.22
CA LEU A 100 -2.87 20.33 -20.58
C LEU A 100 -2.79 21.85 -20.77
N LYS A 101 -3.82 22.44 -21.38
CA LYS A 101 -3.90 23.84 -21.82
C LYS A 101 -5.04 24.59 -21.14
N LYS A 102 -4.91 25.92 -21.10
CA LYS A 102 -6.07 26.79 -20.84
C LYS A 102 -6.90 26.83 -22.13
N CYS A 103 -8.20 26.64 -22.02
CA CYS A 103 -9.10 26.47 -23.16
C CYS A 103 -10.24 27.50 -23.11
N LEU A 104 -11.06 27.50 -24.16
CA LEU A 104 -12.31 28.25 -24.27
C LEU A 104 -13.19 28.14 -23.02
N SER A 105 -14.05 29.15 -22.80
CA SER A 105 -15.03 29.09 -21.73
C SER A 105 -16.08 27.99 -21.98
N LEU A 106 -16.74 27.48 -20.93
CA LEU A 106 -17.77 26.44 -21.09
C LEU A 106 -18.95 26.91 -21.95
N LYS A 107 -19.30 28.21 -21.87
CA LYS A 107 -20.34 28.82 -22.72
C LYS A 107 -19.94 28.76 -24.19
N LYS A 108 -18.74 29.25 -24.54
CA LYS A 108 -18.24 29.24 -25.92
C LYS A 108 -17.98 27.82 -26.45
N GLU A 109 -17.57 26.89 -25.58
CA GLU A 109 -17.50 25.46 -25.93
C GLU A 109 -18.87 24.93 -26.37
N LYS A 110 -19.96 25.28 -25.68
CA LYS A 110 -21.29 24.80 -26.03
C LYS A 110 -21.66 25.22 -27.46
N HIS A 111 -21.50 26.50 -27.78
CA HIS A 111 -21.72 27.02 -29.14
C HIS A 111 -20.85 26.31 -30.19
N LEU A 112 -19.54 26.21 -29.94
CA LEU A 112 -18.61 25.52 -30.86
C LEU A 112 -19.04 24.07 -31.15
N ILE A 113 -19.49 23.35 -30.11
CA ILE A 113 -19.90 21.96 -30.23
C ILE A 113 -21.25 21.83 -30.95
N ASP A 114 -22.14 22.81 -30.81
CA ASP A 114 -23.41 22.89 -31.51
C ASP A 114 -23.17 23.24 -33.00
N ASP A 115 -22.29 24.21 -33.31
CA ASP A 115 -21.88 24.59 -34.68
C ASP A 115 -21.26 23.42 -35.44
N LEU A 116 -20.51 22.57 -34.74
CA LEU A 116 -19.92 21.35 -35.29
C LEU A 116 -20.92 20.17 -35.37
N GLY A 117 -22.15 20.32 -34.89
CA GLY A 117 -23.16 19.26 -34.89
C GLY A 117 -22.76 18.04 -34.05
N LEU A 118 -22.04 18.26 -32.95
CA LEU A 118 -21.51 17.20 -32.07
C LEU A 118 -22.30 17.03 -30.76
N ASN A 119 -23.36 17.83 -30.55
CA ASN A 119 -24.10 17.88 -29.29
C ASN A 119 -24.67 16.50 -28.88
N ASP A 120 -25.33 15.81 -29.82
CA ASP A 120 -25.98 14.51 -29.58
C ASP A 120 -24.98 13.34 -29.50
N LEU A 121 -23.75 13.57 -29.94
CA LEU A 121 -22.70 12.54 -30.00
C LEU A 121 -21.83 12.53 -28.75
N LYS A 122 -21.95 13.51 -27.85
CA LYS A 122 -21.06 13.72 -26.68
C LYS A 122 -20.77 12.45 -25.86
N LYS A 123 -21.78 11.61 -25.62
CA LYS A 123 -21.67 10.40 -24.80
C LYS A 123 -21.29 9.15 -25.61
N ARG A 124 -21.29 9.20 -26.95
CA ARG A 124 -20.94 8.06 -27.79
C ARG A 124 -19.44 7.80 -27.75
N TYR A 125 -19.06 6.53 -27.86
CA TYR A 125 -17.67 6.12 -28.06
C TYR A 125 -17.24 6.36 -29.52
N LEU A 126 -15.94 6.60 -29.73
CA LEU A 126 -15.40 6.87 -31.07
C LEU A 126 -15.55 5.71 -32.07
N SER A 127 -15.66 4.48 -31.58
CA SER A 127 -15.96 3.32 -32.42
C SER A 127 -17.35 3.37 -33.08
N LYS A 128 -18.23 4.27 -32.63
CA LYS A 128 -19.62 4.40 -33.10
C LYS A 128 -19.91 5.71 -33.85
N VAL A 129 -18.88 6.41 -34.35
CA VAL A 129 -19.03 7.67 -35.10
C VAL A 129 -18.33 7.59 -36.46
N SER A 130 -18.86 8.29 -37.47
CA SER A 130 -18.32 8.27 -38.83
C SER A 130 -16.99 9.03 -38.96
N GLY A 131 -16.24 8.80 -40.04
CA GLY A 131 -14.98 9.51 -40.32
C GLY A 131 -15.14 11.04 -40.33
N GLY A 132 -16.18 11.56 -40.99
CA GLY A 132 -16.49 13.00 -40.97
C GLY A 132 -16.86 13.54 -39.57
N GLN A 133 -17.48 12.72 -38.72
CA GLN A 133 -17.68 13.08 -37.32
C GLN A 133 -16.35 13.07 -36.55
N LYS A 134 -15.46 12.10 -36.78
CA LYS A 134 -14.11 12.08 -36.19
C LYS A 134 -13.32 13.34 -36.58
N GLN A 135 -13.41 13.80 -37.83
CA GLN A 135 -12.77 15.05 -38.24
C GLN A 135 -13.31 16.25 -37.47
N ARG A 136 -14.64 16.39 -37.37
CA ARG A 136 -15.25 17.47 -36.59
C ARG A 136 -14.85 17.42 -35.12
N ILE A 137 -14.65 16.24 -34.55
CA ILE A 137 -14.15 16.06 -33.17
C ILE A 137 -12.69 16.52 -33.06
N ALA A 138 -11.83 16.18 -34.02
CA ALA A 138 -10.45 16.65 -34.07
C ALA A 138 -10.38 18.18 -34.23
N LEU A 139 -11.25 18.76 -35.07
CA LEU A 139 -11.40 20.21 -35.24
C LEU A 139 -11.88 20.87 -33.94
N ALA A 140 -12.91 20.31 -33.27
CA ALA A 140 -13.37 20.77 -31.96
C ALA A 140 -12.22 20.81 -30.95
N ARG A 141 -11.42 19.73 -30.87
CA ARG A 141 -10.25 19.65 -30.00
C ARG A 141 -9.24 20.75 -30.30
N SER A 142 -9.00 21.02 -31.59
CA SER A 142 -8.07 22.07 -32.03
C SER A 142 -8.57 23.47 -31.66
N MET A 143 -9.82 23.80 -31.99
CA MET A 143 -10.44 25.08 -31.71
C MET A 143 -10.54 25.37 -30.21
N LEU A 144 -10.87 24.34 -29.40
CA LEU A 144 -10.92 24.45 -27.93
C LEU A 144 -9.59 24.90 -27.30
N SER A 145 -8.47 24.55 -27.93
CA SER A 145 -7.14 24.88 -27.40
C SER A 145 -6.79 26.37 -27.49
N GLN A 146 -7.40 27.12 -28.41
CA GLN A 146 -7.04 28.51 -28.74
C GLN A 146 -5.52 28.71 -28.85
N SER A 147 -4.87 27.79 -29.57
CA SER A 147 -3.43 27.86 -29.82
C SER A 147 -3.18 28.91 -30.92
N PRO A 148 -2.16 29.79 -30.77
CA PRO A 148 -1.78 30.79 -31.77
C PRO A 148 -1.46 30.24 -33.15
N ILE A 149 -1.04 28.97 -33.24
CA ILE A 149 -0.68 28.29 -34.48
C ILE A 149 -1.47 27.00 -34.56
N ILE A 150 -2.14 26.80 -35.69
CA ILE A 150 -2.87 25.58 -36.03
C ILE A 150 -2.20 24.97 -37.26
N LEU A 151 -1.70 23.75 -37.09
CA LEU A 151 -1.04 22.98 -38.14
C LEU A 151 -1.99 21.86 -38.59
N CYS A 152 -2.35 21.86 -39.87
CA CYS A 152 -3.27 20.91 -40.46
C CYS A 152 -2.54 20.07 -41.52
N ASP A 153 -2.47 18.77 -41.28
CA ASP A 153 -1.91 17.79 -42.22
C ASP A 153 -3.07 17.08 -42.90
N GLU A 154 -3.34 17.44 -44.16
CA GLU A 154 -4.45 16.91 -44.97
C GLU A 154 -5.80 16.85 -44.25
N PRO A 155 -6.38 18.00 -43.87
CA PRO A 155 -7.60 18.07 -43.07
C PRO A 155 -8.87 17.55 -43.78
N THR A 156 -8.81 17.12 -45.04
CA THR A 156 -10.00 16.75 -45.82
C THR A 156 -9.83 15.49 -46.68
N GLY A 157 -8.69 14.79 -46.60
CA GLY A 157 -8.34 13.71 -47.54
C GLY A 157 -9.35 12.55 -47.61
N SER A 158 -10.13 12.34 -46.54
CA SER A 158 -11.09 11.23 -46.42
C SER A 158 -12.57 11.69 -46.33
N LEU A 159 -12.88 12.91 -46.77
CA LEU A 159 -14.20 13.52 -46.61
C LEU A 159 -14.85 13.80 -47.96
N ASP A 160 -16.18 13.79 -47.97
CA ASP A 160 -16.98 14.30 -49.08
C ASP A 160 -16.83 15.83 -49.22
N LEU A 161 -17.03 16.32 -50.44
CA LEU A 161 -16.76 17.70 -50.83
C LEU A 161 -17.47 18.75 -49.95
N ASN A 162 -18.70 18.46 -49.50
CA ASN A 162 -19.46 19.39 -48.64
C ASN A 162 -18.83 19.53 -47.26
N ASN A 163 -18.46 18.40 -46.63
CA ASN A 163 -17.75 18.43 -45.35
C ASN A 163 -16.35 19.04 -45.51
N SER A 164 -15.65 18.76 -46.61
CA SER A 164 -14.34 19.36 -46.89
C SER A 164 -14.41 20.89 -47.00
N LYS A 165 -15.39 21.43 -47.74
CA LYS A 165 -15.67 22.87 -47.81
C LYS A 165 -15.98 23.47 -46.44
N MET A 166 -16.79 22.79 -45.63
CA MET A 166 -17.11 23.25 -44.28
C MET A 166 -15.84 23.36 -43.41
N ILE A 167 -14.99 22.32 -43.41
CA ILE A 167 -13.74 22.32 -42.63
C ILE A 167 -12.80 23.44 -43.08
N PHE A 168 -12.58 23.61 -44.38
CA PHE A 168 -11.73 24.69 -44.90
C PHE A 168 -12.27 26.07 -44.56
N LYS A 169 -13.59 26.28 -44.69
CA LYS A 169 -14.23 27.54 -44.29
C LYS A 169 -14.00 27.83 -42.81
N MET A 170 -14.17 26.84 -41.93
CA MET A 170 -13.92 27.02 -40.50
C MET A 170 -12.45 27.31 -40.19
N LEU A 171 -11.50 26.66 -40.87
CA LEU A 171 -10.07 26.94 -40.75
C LEU A 171 -9.72 28.35 -41.24
N TYR A 172 -10.34 28.79 -42.33
CA TYR A 172 -10.19 30.15 -42.86
C TYR A 172 -10.77 31.20 -41.89
N ASP A 173 -11.92 30.95 -41.28
CA ASP A 173 -12.47 31.86 -40.27
C ASP A 173 -11.61 31.91 -39.00
N LEU A 174 -10.96 30.80 -38.61
CA LEU A 174 -9.97 30.77 -37.53
C LEU A 174 -8.70 31.55 -37.86
N SER A 175 -8.30 31.59 -39.14
CA SER A 175 -7.07 32.26 -39.59
C SER A 175 -7.08 33.76 -39.31
N LYS A 176 -8.27 34.35 -39.23
CA LYS A 176 -8.48 35.75 -38.80
C LYS A 176 -7.95 36.04 -37.39
N GLN A 177 -7.77 35.01 -36.56
CA GLN A 177 -7.33 35.13 -35.17
C GLN A 177 -6.01 34.41 -34.86
N ALA A 178 -5.62 33.44 -35.68
CA ALA A 178 -4.45 32.59 -35.46
C ALA A 178 -3.72 32.31 -36.79
N LEU A 179 -2.47 31.89 -36.71
CA LEU A 179 -1.76 31.37 -37.87
C LEU A 179 -2.29 29.96 -38.16
N VAL A 180 -2.82 29.74 -39.36
CA VAL A 180 -3.30 28.42 -39.81
C VAL A 180 -2.44 27.98 -40.98
N ILE A 181 -1.71 26.89 -40.84
CA ILE A 181 -0.90 26.29 -41.90
C ILE A 181 -1.57 24.99 -42.31
N VAL A 182 -2.07 24.93 -43.54
CA VAL A 182 -2.74 23.76 -44.10
C VAL A 182 -1.88 23.14 -45.19
N ILE A 183 -1.63 21.86 -45.05
CA ILE A 183 -1.00 21.04 -46.08
C ILE A 183 -2.09 20.23 -46.75
N THR A 184 -2.15 20.30 -48.07
CA THR A 184 -3.17 19.60 -48.86
C THR A 184 -2.69 19.32 -50.28
N HIS A 185 -3.31 18.33 -50.90
CA HIS A 185 -3.23 18.06 -52.33
C HIS A 185 -4.47 18.58 -53.09
N ASP A 186 -5.53 18.96 -52.38
CA ASP A 186 -6.76 19.51 -52.96
C ASP A 186 -6.53 20.95 -53.42
N GLN A 187 -6.21 21.10 -54.70
CA GLN A 187 -5.98 22.40 -55.32
C GLN A 187 -7.23 23.28 -55.29
N TYR A 188 -8.41 22.69 -55.51
CA TYR A 188 -9.65 23.45 -55.60
C TYR A 188 -9.95 24.18 -54.29
N LEU A 189 -9.88 23.48 -53.16
CA LEU A 189 -10.08 24.11 -51.84
C LEU A 189 -8.93 25.03 -51.45
N ALA A 190 -7.69 24.71 -51.87
CA ALA A 190 -6.53 25.54 -51.61
C ALA A 190 -6.62 26.92 -52.29
N TYR A 191 -7.04 26.99 -53.55
CA TYR A 191 -7.25 28.26 -54.26
C TYR A 191 -8.47 29.04 -53.76
N GLN A 192 -9.46 28.32 -53.23
CA GLN A 192 -10.67 28.95 -52.71
C GLN A 192 -10.44 29.59 -51.33
N TYR A 193 -9.70 28.93 -50.44
CA TYR A 193 -9.54 29.31 -49.03
C TYR A 193 -8.06 29.47 -48.66
N HIS A 194 -7.45 30.59 -49.04
CA HIS A 194 -6.09 30.96 -48.65
C HIS A 194 -5.95 32.47 -48.50
N ASP A 195 -5.04 32.87 -47.61
CA ASP A 195 -4.43 34.21 -47.61
C ASP A 195 -3.08 34.16 -48.32
N VAL A 196 -2.32 33.07 -48.15
CA VAL A 196 -1.05 32.83 -48.86
C VAL A 196 -1.03 31.39 -49.37
N LEU A 197 -0.79 31.23 -50.68
CA LEU A 197 -0.65 29.93 -51.33
C LEU A 197 0.81 29.69 -51.68
N LEU A 198 1.38 28.61 -51.14
CA LEU A 198 2.75 28.18 -51.35
C LEU A 198 2.77 26.82 -52.04
N LYS A 199 3.82 26.56 -52.80
CA LYS A 199 4.17 25.23 -53.32
C LYS A 199 5.52 24.81 -52.74
N LEU A 200 5.60 23.62 -52.16
CA LEU A 200 6.85 23.00 -51.72
C LEU A 200 7.38 22.12 -52.86
N GLU A 201 8.48 22.55 -53.48
CA GLU A 201 9.17 21.85 -54.56
C GLU A 201 10.66 21.82 -54.27
N HIS A 202 11.29 20.65 -54.41
CA HIS A 202 12.74 20.46 -54.15
C HIS A 202 13.22 21.07 -52.82
N GLY A 203 12.44 20.88 -51.75
CA GLY A 203 12.77 21.36 -50.41
C GLY A 203 12.61 22.87 -50.18
N LYS A 204 12.14 23.64 -51.20
CA LYS A 204 12.02 25.11 -51.13
C LYS A 204 10.58 25.57 -51.37
N PHE A 205 10.24 26.74 -50.83
CA PHE A 205 8.92 27.36 -51.04
C PHE A 205 8.90 28.25 -52.28
N LYS A 206 7.90 28.03 -53.13
CA LYS A 206 7.51 28.91 -54.21
C LYS A 206 6.16 29.56 -53.88
N THR A 207 6.09 30.89 -53.85
CA THR A 207 4.82 31.59 -53.62
C THR A 207 4.01 31.58 -54.91
N LEU A 208 2.78 31.06 -54.86
CA LEU A 208 1.86 31.00 -56.00
C LEU A 208 0.87 32.16 -56.00
N ASP A 209 0.32 32.51 -54.84
CA ASP A 209 -0.64 33.59 -54.69
C ASP A 209 -0.61 34.16 -53.26
N LYS A 210 -0.94 35.45 -53.10
CA LYS A 210 -0.96 36.16 -51.82
C LYS A 210 -2.04 37.25 -51.83
N LYS A 211 -3.03 37.12 -50.94
CA LYS A 211 -4.09 38.10 -50.71
C LYS A 211 -3.73 39.03 -49.55
N GLU A 212 -4.38 40.19 -49.46
CA GLU A 212 -4.20 41.11 -48.34
C GLU A 212 -4.74 40.52 -47.03
N LEU A 213 -3.90 40.53 -45.99
CA LEU A 213 -4.25 40.03 -44.66
C LEU A 213 -5.10 41.07 -43.91
N HIS A 214 -6.39 40.81 -43.73
CA HIS A 214 -7.24 41.66 -42.91
C HIS A 214 -6.88 41.55 -41.42
N LEU A 215 -6.50 42.67 -40.81
CA LEU A 215 -6.15 42.78 -39.39
C LEU A 215 -7.42 42.81 -38.52
N TYR A 216 -7.76 41.68 -37.90
CA TYR A 216 -8.80 41.63 -36.86
C TYR A 216 -8.18 41.57 -35.45
N GLN A 217 -8.59 42.47 -34.56
CA GLN A 217 -8.32 42.41 -33.13
C GLN A 217 -9.44 41.68 -32.40
N LEU A 218 -9.11 40.64 -31.63
CA LEU A 218 -10.05 40.00 -30.71
C LEU A 218 -9.35 39.57 -29.41
N THR A 219 -10.08 39.70 -28.32
CA THR A 219 -9.68 39.44 -26.94
C THR A 219 -9.87 37.97 -26.56
N HIS A 220 -8.84 37.37 -25.97
CA HIS A 220 -8.88 35.99 -25.51
C HIS A 220 -9.35 35.88 -24.06
N GLU A 221 -10.60 35.47 -23.84
CA GLU A 221 -11.03 34.94 -22.54
C GLU A 221 -10.71 33.44 -22.45
N LYS A 222 -9.73 33.10 -21.62
CA LYS A 222 -9.33 31.70 -21.35
C LYS A 222 -9.75 31.30 -19.94
N LEU A 223 -10.42 30.15 -19.80
CA LEU A 223 -10.73 29.57 -18.48
C LEU A 223 -9.60 28.67 -17.94
N ARG A 224 -9.66 28.43 -16.63
CA ARG A 224 -8.71 27.62 -15.84
C ARG A 224 -8.65 26.17 -16.33
N LYS A 225 -7.47 25.56 -16.24
CA LYS A 225 -7.19 24.17 -16.59
C LYS A 225 -8.05 23.20 -15.77
N LYS A 226 -8.46 22.07 -16.36
CA LYS A 226 -9.03 20.95 -15.59
C LYS A 226 -7.93 20.30 -14.73
N SER A 227 -8.34 19.67 -13.62
CA SER A 227 -7.41 18.94 -12.75
C SER A 227 -6.78 17.75 -13.48
N TYR A 228 -5.46 17.63 -13.39
CA TYR A 228 -4.70 16.50 -13.93
C TYR A 228 -5.09 15.16 -13.28
N ILE A 229 -5.63 15.16 -12.05
CA ILE A 229 -6.14 13.97 -11.36
C ILE A 229 -7.24 13.27 -12.18
N HIS A 230 -8.08 14.03 -12.87
CA HIS A 230 -9.12 13.43 -13.69
C HIS A 230 -8.54 12.70 -14.91
N LEU A 231 -7.42 13.16 -15.46
CA LEU A 231 -6.70 12.45 -16.53
C LEU A 231 -6.14 11.13 -16.01
N ILE A 232 -5.59 11.11 -14.79
CA ILE A 232 -5.13 9.86 -14.12
C ILE A 232 -6.29 8.87 -14.01
N TYR A 233 -7.45 9.32 -13.51
CA TYR A 233 -8.64 8.47 -13.38
C TYR A 233 -9.11 7.91 -14.73
N GLN A 234 -9.17 8.75 -15.75
CA GLN A 234 -9.58 8.33 -17.09
C GLN A 234 -8.59 7.33 -17.71
N TYR A 235 -7.29 7.57 -17.52
CA TYR A 235 -6.25 6.63 -17.94
C TYR A 235 -6.37 5.29 -17.20
N PHE A 236 -6.58 5.30 -15.88
CA PHE A 236 -6.80 4.09 -15.10
C PHE A 236 -8.05 3.32 -15.57
N LYS A 237 -9.17 4.02 -15.77
CA LYS A 237 -10.43 3.42 -16.23
C LYS A 237 -10.30 2.77 -17.61
N SER A 238 -9.48 3.33 -18.50
CA SER A 238 -9.28 2.77 -19.84
C SER A 238 -8.63 1.37 -19.85
N SER A 239 -7.97 0.97 -18.76
CA SER A 239 -7.37 -0.38 -18.59
C SER A 239 -8.02 -1.15 -17.44
N PHE A 240 -9.29 -0.91 -17.16
CA PHE A 240 -9.97 -1.44 -15.98
C PHE A 240 -9.79 -2.96 -15.78
N ARG A 241 -10.03 -3.79 -16.81
CA ARG A 241 -9.93 -5.26 -16.70
C ARG A 241 -8.54 -5.75 -16.30
N LEU A 242 -7.49 -5.21 -16.93
CA LEU A 242 -6.12 -5.58 -16.58
C LEU A 242 -5.78 -5.07 -15.19
N ASN A 243 -6.16 -3.82 -14.86
CA ASN A 243 -5.92 -3.26 -13.54
C ASN A 243 -6.59 -4.08 -12.43
N THR A 244 -7.82 -4.58 -12.64
CA THR A 244 -8.50 -5.44 -11.66
C THR A 244 -7.80 -6.78 -11.45
N MET A 245 -7.32 -7.42 -12.52
CA MET A 245 -6.54 -8.68 -12.39
C MET A 245 -5.23 -8.44 -11.63
N MET A 246 -4.55 -7.32 -11.90
CA MET A 246 -3.34 -6.94 -11.18
C MET A 246 -3.60 -6.70 -9.71
N THR A 247 -4.65 -5.94 -9.38
CA THR A 247 -5.04 -5.71 -7.98
C THR A 247 -5.29 -7.02 -7.25
N PHE A 248 -5.93 -8.01 -7.89
CA PHE A 248 -6.14 -9.33 -7.30
C PHE A 248 -4.81 -10.06 -7.02
N LEU A 249 -3.91 -10.14 -8.00
CA LEU A 249 -2.61 -10.80 -7.82
C LEU A 249 -1.75 -10.15 -6.73
N VAL A 250 -1.72 -8.81 -6.69
CA VAL A 250 -1.02 -8.06 -5.64
C VAL A 250 -1.66 -8.30 -4.28
N SER A 251 -3.00 -8.30 -4.20
CA SER A 251 -3.70 -8.54 -2.95
C SER A 251 -3.40 -9.93 -2.38
N LEU A 252 -3.30 -10.96 -3.23
CA LEU A 252 -2.93 -12.31 -2.81
C LEU A 252 -1.54 -12.34 -2.18
N SER A 253 -0.56 -11.69 -2.81
CA SER A 253 0.80 -11.59 -2.26
C SER A 253 0.81 -10.87 -0.89
N LEU A 254 0.07 -9.78 -0.77
CA LEU A 254 -0.05 -8.99 0.46
C LEU A 254 -0.75 -9.77 1.58
N ILE A 255 -1.78 -10.55 1.25
CA ILE A 255 -2.44 -11.45 2.20
C ILE A 255 -1.42 -12.45 2.76
N CYS A 256 -0.60 -13.07 1.92
CA CYS A 256 0.42 -14.02 2.38
C CYS A 256 1.39 -13.38 3.38
N ILE A 257 1.95 -12.21 3.05
CA ILE A 257 2.91 -11.51 3.93
C ILE A 257 2.24 -11.11 5.25
N LEU A 258 1.10 -10.45 5.18
CA LEU A 258 0.40 -9.99 6.36
C LEU A 258 -0.06 -11.17 7.23
N ALA A 259 -0.51 -12.27 6.64
CA ALA A 259 -0.84 -13.52 7.34
C ALA A 259 0.37 -14.10 8.10
N THR A 260 1.57 -14.08 7.50
CA THR A 260 2.78 -14.57 8.20
C THR A 260 3.12 -13.73 9.41
N PHE A 261 3.02 -12.40 9.31
CA PHE A 261 3.28 -11.50 10.43
C PHE A 261 2.22 -11.60 11.53
N THR A 262 0.94 -11.69 11.17
CA THR A 262 -0.13 -11.88 12.16
C THR A 262 0.04 -13.19 12.90
N LEU A 263 0.24 -14.30 12.19
CA LEU A 263 0.45 -15.61 12.81
C LEU A 263 1.69 -15.62 13.73
N SER A 264 2.81 -15.05 13.29
CA SER A 264 4.03 -14.94 14.09
C SER A 264 3.82 -14.11 15.37
N SER A 265 3.22 -12.92 15.24
CA SER A 265 2.98 -12.04 16.38
C SER A 265 2.00 -12.64 17.41
N SER A 266 0.95 -13.28 16.92
CA SER A 266 -0.07 -13.88 17.77
C SER A 266 0.41 -15.13 18.49
N THR A 267 1.14 -16.02 17.81
CA THR A 267 1.76 -17.19 18.45
C THR A 267 2.74 -16.77 19.54
N ARG A 268 3.55 -15.73 19.31
CA ARG A 268 4.44 -15.15 20.33
C ARG A 268 3.66 -14.62 21.54
N MET A 269 2.59 -13.87 21.31
CA MET A 269 1.77 -13.31 22.39
C MET A 269 1.13 -14.42 23.23
N GLN A 270 0.59 -15.45 22.58
CA GLN A 270 -0.08 -16.57 23.25
C GLN A 270 0.90 -17.41 24.07
N LEU A 271 2.06 -17.75 23.51
CA LEU A 271 3.11 -18.48 24.23
C LEU A 271 3.58 -17.70 25.45
N LYS A 272 3.82 -16.38 25.31
CA LYS A 272 4.21 -15.53 26.46
C LYS A 272 3.13 -15.49 27.53
N LYS A 273 1.85 -15.40 27.14
CA LYS A 273 0.73 -15.42 28.10
C LYS A 273 0.66 -16.74 28.86
N GLN A 274 0.79 -17.88 28.18
CA GLN A 274 0.76 -19.21 28.81
C GLN A 274 1.95 -19.44 29.74
N ILE A 275 3.16 -19.04 29.33
CA ILE A 275 4.36 -19.14 30.17
C ILE A 275 4.22 -18.29 31.43
N ASN A 276 3.70 -17.06 31.30
CA ASN A 276 3.50 -16.16 32.44
C ASN A 276 2.43 -16.65 33.43
N GLN A 277 1.46 -17.45 32.97
CA GLN A 277 0.47 -18.09 33.83
C GLN A 277 1.05 -19.27 34.62
N LEU A 278 1.99 -20.02 34.02
CA LEU A 278 2.63 -21.16 34.70
C LEU A 278 3.70 -20.72 35.69
N ILE A 279 4.51 -19.75 35.30
CA ILE A 279 5.57 -19.20 36.15
C ILE A 279 5.48 -17.69 35.98
N PRO A 280 5.06 -16.93 37.00
CA PRO A 280 4.98 -15.48 36.88
C PRO A 280 6.36 -14.86 36.62
N THR A 281 6.45 -13.82 35.78
CA THR A 281 7.71 -13.07 35.59
C THR A 281 8.19 -12.40 36.87
N THR A 282 7.26 -12.16 37.80
CA THR A 282 7.51 -11.62 39.13
C THR A 282 8.14 -12.63 40.10
N GLN A 283 8.21 -13.91 39.73
CA GLN A 283 8.82 -14.96 40.55
C GLN A 283 10.33 -15.01 40.31
N ILE A 284 11.09 -14.82 41.39
CA ILE A 284 12.55 -14.85 41.39
C ILE A 284 13.02 -16.01 42.24
N LYS A 285 13.88 -16.85 41.66
CA LYS A 285 14.64 -17.85 42.40
C LYS A 285 15.82 -17.18 43.09
N VAL A 286 15.90 -17.35 44.40
CA VAL A 286 16.94 -16.82 45.27
C VAL A 286 17.73 -17.99 45.84
N THR A 287 19.05 -17.95 45.64
CA THR A 287 19.99 -18.93 46.20
C THR A 287 21.12 -18.22 46.92
N LYS A 288 21.62 -18.77 48.03
CA LYS A 288 22.84 -18.24 48.67
C LYS A 288 24.03 -18.46 47.72
N LYS A 289 24.97 -17.51 47.64
CA LYS A 289 26.18 -17.67 46.80
C LYS A 289 27.03 -18.89 47.20
N ASN A 290 27.01 -19.24 48.48
CA ASN A 290 27.75 -20.38 49.03
C ASN A 290 26.99 -21.72 48.86
N ASN A 291 25.82 -21.73 48.20
CA ASN A 291 24.93 -22.89 48.06
C ASN A 291 24.40 -23.49 49.39
N ASP A 292 24.51 -22.76 50.51
CA ASP A 292 23.92 -23.16 51.79
C ASP A 292 22.38 -23.09 51.78
N PHE A 293 21.76 -23.88 52.64
CA PHE A 293 20.32 -23.83 52.88
C PHE A 293 19.89 -22.50 53.54
N PHE A 294 18.69 -22.02 53.20
CA PHE A 294 18.00 -20.95 53.90
C PHE A 294 17.27 -21.47 55.13
N SER A 295 17.36 -20.74 56.23
CA SER A 295 16.42 -20.87 57.34
C SER A 295 15.18 -20.00 57.12
N ILE A 296 14.09 -20.29 57.81
CA ILE A 296 12.88 -19.44 57.80
C ILE A 296 13.23 -18.00 58.25
N ASP A 297 14.14 -17.85 59.21
CA ASP A 297 14.53 -16.54 59.73
C ASP A 297 15.39 -15.75 58.74
N ASP A 298 16.18 -16.41 57.90
CA ASP A 298 16.91 -15.76 56.80
C ASP A 298 15.94 -15.10 55.80
N LEU A 299 14.82 -15.77 55.50
CA LEU A 299 13.79 -15.22 54.62
C LEU A 299 12.95 -14.12 55.28
N LYS A 300 12.73 -14.19 56.60
CA LYS A 300 12.08 -13.10 57.33
C LYS A 300 12.89 -11.80 57.27
N LYS A 301 14.22 -11.89 57.25
CA LYS A 301 15.12 -10.72 57.10
C LYS A 301 15.03 -10.05 55.72
N LEU A 302 14.58 -10.78 54.69
CA LEU A 302 14.27 -10.22 53.36
C LEU A 302 12.94 -9.44 53.39
N GLN A 303 12.93 -8.31 54.09
CA GLN A 303 11.79 -7.39 54.20
C GLN A 303 12.10 -6.10 53.44
N THR A 304 11.62 -6.02 52.21
CA THR A 304 11.66 -4.80 51.40
C THR A 304 10.27 -4.50 50.86
N HIS A 305 9.99 -3.23 50.54
CA HIS A 305 8.72 -2.80 49.95
C HIS A 305 8.47 -3.40 48.55
N THR A 306 9.51 -3.94 47.93
CA THR A 306 9.47 -4.56 46.61
C THR A 306 9.02 -6.02 46.65
N ILE A 307 9.20 -6.71 47.78
CA ILE A 307 8.87 -8.13 47.96
C ILE A 307 7.44 -8.27 48.48
N THR A 308 6.61 -8.98 47.72
CA THR A 308 5.19 -9.19 48.01
C THR A 308 4.88 -10.51 48.70
N GLN A 309 5.70 -11.54 48.48
CA GLN A 309 5.58 -12.87 49.05
C GLN A 309 6.90 -13.59 48.97
N ARG A 310 7.17 -14.41 49.97
CA ARG A 310 8.29 -15.34 50.03
C ARG A 310 7.78 -16.76 50.20
N TYR A 311 8.44 -17.68 49.52
CA TYR A 311 8.16 -19.10 49.60
C TYR A 311 9.50 -19.81 49.74
N LEU A 312 9.60 -20.72 50.70
CA LEU A 312 10.79 -21.54 50.90
C LEU A 312 10.44 -22.97 50.51
N GLU A 313 11.23 -23.50 49.59
CA GLU A 313 11.11 -24.86 49.10
C GLU A 313 12.24 -25.70 49.70
N ASN A 314 11.88 -26.86 50.23
CA ASN A 314 12.83 -27.89 50.61
C ASN A 314 12.71 -29.02 49.58
N SER A 315 13.68 -29.12 48.68
CA SER A 315 13.66 -30.11 47.60
C SER A 315 13.75 -31.58 48.07
N GLN A 316 13.99 -31.83 49.36
CA GLN A 316 14.01 -33.18 49.90
C GLN A 316 12.61 -33.66 50.32
N VAL A 317 11.64 -32.74 50.45
CA VAL A 317 10.27 -33.05 50.88
C VAL A 317 9.33 -32.81 49.70
N GLU A 318 8.65 -33.86 49.27
CA GLU A 318 7.71 -33.81 48.15
C GLU A 318 6.26 -33.71 48.67
N MET A 319 5.46 -32.81 48.10
CA MET A 319 4.03 -32.74 48.40
C MET A 319 3.27 -33.65 47.42
N LEU A 320 2.88 -34.83 47.89
CA LEU A 320 2.18 -35.83 47.08
C LEU A 320 0.77 -35.39 46.67
N GLY A 321 0.18 -34.45 47.43
CA GLY A 321 -1.07 -33.82 47.08
C GLY A 321 -2.07 -33.79 48.22
N VAL A 322 -3.36 -33.72 47.86
CA VAL A 322 -4.45 -33.43 48.79
C VAL A 322 -5.54 -34.48 48.69
N SER A 323 -6.00 -34.99 49.83
CA SER A 323 -7.11 -35.95 49.88
C SER A 323 -7.99 -35.77 51.12
N MET A 324 -9.15 -36.44 51.13
CA MET A 324 -10.04 -36.49 52.30
C MET A 324 -9.57 -37.48 53.37
N LEU A 325 -8.58 -38.33 53.06
CA LEU A 325 -8.13 -39.42 53.94
C LEU A 325 -6.83 -39.05 54.65
N SER A 326 -6.69 -39.46 55.91
CA SER A 326 -5.47 -39.25 56.69
C SER A 326 -4.29 -40.11 56.23
N GLN A 327 -4.57 -41.30 55.70
CA GLN A 327 -3.58 -42.16 55.06
C GLN A 327 -3.53 -41.89 53.55
N TYR A 328 -2.32 -41.82 53.01
CA TYR A 328 -2.10 -41.60 51.58
C TYR A 328 -2.63 -42.78 50.76
N GLN A 329 -3.43 -42.45 49.74
CA GLN A 329 -3.90 -43.39 48.72
C GLN A 329 -3.82 -42.68 47.38
N GLU A 330 -3.00 -43.19 46.47
CA GLU A 330 -2.70 -42.55 45.18
C GLU A 330 -3.99 -42.22 44.39
N GLN A 331 -4.91 -43.18 44.26
CA GLN A 331 -6.16 -43.03 43.52
C GLN A 331 -7.14 -42.00 44.11
N LYS A 332 -6.97 -41.60 45.37
CA LYS A 332 -7.85 -40.63 46.05
C LYS A 332 -7.15 -39.32 46.39
N THR A 333 -5.90 -39.17 45.97
CA THR A 333 -5.09 -37.98 46.24
C THR A 333 -4.91 -37.19 44.96
N ILE A 334 -5.25 -35.91 45.01
CA ILE A 334 -5.04 -35.01 43.88
C ILE A 334 -3.65 -34.41 44.02
N TYR A 335 -2.80 -34.69 43.05
CA TYR A 335 -1.51 -34.03 42.93
C TYR A 335 -1.70 -32.53 42.71
N ILE A 336 -0.94 -31.72 43.43
CA ILE A 336 -0.97 -30.26 43.31
C ILE A 336 0.26 -29.84 42.52
N GLY A 337 0.04 -29.31 41.32
CA GLY A 337 1.11 -28.86 40.43
C GLY A 337 1.60 -27.43 40.72
N ASP A 338 0.87 -26.64 41.52
CA ASP A 338 1.34 -25.33 41.97
C ASP A 338 0.83 -24.98 43.38
N CYS A 339 1.75 -24.57 44.26
CA CYS A 339 1.41 -24.04 45.58
C CYS A 339 2.18 -22.75 45.93
N THR A 340 2.76 -22.12 44.92
CA THR A 340 3.66 -20.97 45.09
C THR A 340 2.94 -19.63 44.87
N GLN A 341 1.81 -19.65 44.16
CA GLN A 341 1.05 -18.45 43.80
C GLN A 341 0.41 -17.73 45.01
N LYS A 342 0.21 -16.42 44.87
CA LYS A 342 -0.47 -15.57 45.85
C LYS A 342 -1.95 -15.47 45.50
N ILE A 343 -2.80 -15.53 46.52
CA ILE A 343 -4.22 -15.18 46.38
C ILE A 343 -4.56 -13.89 47.12
N THR A 344 -5.42 -13.09 46.51
CA THR A 344 -5.96 -11.86 47.10
C THR A 344 -7.47 -11.96 47.28
N SER A 345 -8.07 -11.08 48.10
CA SER A 345 -9.51 -11.10 48.38
C SER A 345 -10.37 -10.99 47.12
N ASN A 346 -9.89 -10.26 46.11
CA ASN A 346 -10.62 -9.99 44.87
C ASN A 346 -10.67 -11.22 43.94
N MET A 347 -9.78 -12.20 44.15
CA MET A 347 -9.71 -13.43 43.37
C MET A 347 -10.61 -14.54 43.94
N LEU A 348 -11.33 -14.30 45.04
CA LEU A 348 -12.19 -15.30 45.67
C LEU A 348 -13.57 -15.36 45.01
N LYS A 349 -14.01 -16.58 44.67
CA LYS A 349 -15.37 -16.86 44.20
C LYS A 349 -16.30 -17.16 45.36
N LYS A 350 -15.80 -17.90 46.35
CA LYS A 350 -16.55 -18.39 47.51
C LYS A 350 -15.65 -18.39 48.75
N GLY A 351 -16.24 -18.15 49.92
CA GLY A 351 -15.54 -18.22 51.21
C GLY A 351 -14.68 -16.97 51.49
N ARG A 352 -13.58 -17.17 52.20
CA ARG A 352 -12.66 -16.10 52.66
C ARG A 352 -11.20 -16.50 52.50
N LEU A 353 -10.30 -15.53 52.69
CA LEU A 353 -8.87 -15.80 52.78
C LEU A 353 -8.51 -16.58 54.07
N TYR A 354 -7.41 -17.33 53.99
CA TYR A 354 -6.76 -17.99 55.12
C TYR A 354 -6.31 -16.96 56.17
N ARG A 355 -6.42 -17.32 57.46
CA ARG A 355 -5.98 -16.49 58.60
C ARG A 355 -4.79 -17.10 59.33
N ASN A 356 -4.76 -18.42 59.42
CA ASN A 356 -3.70 -19.20 60.06
C ASN A 356 -3.05 -20.18 59.06
N ASN A 357 -2.03 -20.90 59.52
CA ASN A 357 -1.25 -21.79 58.66
C ASN A 357 -2.00 -23.08 58.30
N LYS A 358 -3.05 -23.48 59.03
CA LYS A 358 -3.84 -24.69 58.75
C LYS A 358 -5.11 -24.40 57.94
N GLU A 359 -5.22 -23.21 57.36
CA GLU A 359 -6.30 -22.82 56.45
C GLU A 359 -5.75 -22.64 55.04
N ILE A 360 -6.49 -23.14 54.05
CA ILE A 360 -6.09 -23.10 52.63
C ILE A 360 -7.22 -22.57 51.76
N VAL A 361 -6.85 -22.09 50.58
CA VAL A 361 -7.78 -21.79 49.49
C VAL A 361 -7.42 -22.66 48.28
N LEU A 362 -8.42 -23.15 47.56
CA LEU A 362 -8.23 -23.97 46.35
C LEU A 362 -8.56 -23.16 45.09
N SER A 363 -7.92 -23.46 43.97
CA SER A 363 -8.39 -22.96 42.67
C SER A 363 -9.75 -23.54 42.31
N GLN A 364 -10.47 -22.90 41.38
CA GLN A 364 -11.77 -23.38 40.94
C GLN A 364 -11.69 -24.77 40.31
N SER A 365 -10.62 -25.05 39.55
CA SER A 365 -10.34 -26.37 38.94
C SER A 365 -10.09 -27.43 40.00
N THR A 366 -9.21 -27.15 40.97
CA THR A 366 -8.88 -28.11 42.05
C THR A 366 -10.05 -28.37 42.97
N TYR A 367 -10.84 -27.34 43.29
CA TYR A 367 -12.08 -27.53 44.05
C TYR A 367 -13.06 -28.46 43.34
N GLN A 368 -13.23 -28.31 42.02
CA GLN A 368 -14.11 -29.18 41.25
C GLN A 368 -13.57 -30.60 41.15
N HIS A 369 -12.25 -30.75 40.93
CA HIS A 369 -11.59 -32.06 40.86
C HIS A 369 -11.76 -32.82 42.19
N LEU A 370 -11.45 -32.15 43.32
CA LEU A 370 -11.58 -32.76 44.65
C LEU A 370 -13.04 -33.01 45.02
N LYS A 371 -13.97 -32.15 44.58
CA LYS A 371 -15.40 -32.33 44.80
C LYS A 371 -15.93 -33.58 44.08
N ARG A 372 -15.42 -33.88 42.88
CA ARG A 372 -15.80 -35.10 42.14
C ARG A 372 -15.35 -36.35 42.89
N LEU A 373 -14.14 -36.37 43.44
CA LEU A 373 -13.63 -37.50 44.22
C LEU A 373 -14.33 -37.66 45.58
N ALA A 374 -14.66 -36.55 46.24
CA ALA A 374 -15.28 -36.57 47.57
C ALA A 374 -16.81 -36.71 47.55
N HIS A 375 -17.47 -36.55 46.39
CA HIS A 375 -18.93 -36.55 46.22
C HIS A 375 -19.70 -35.62 47.18
N GLN A 376 -19.06 -34.57 47.72
CA GLN A 376 -19.64 -33.69 48.74
C GLN A 376 -19.17 -32.25 48.59
N ASN A 377 -19.89 -31.30 49.20
CA ASN A 377 -19.42 -29.92 49.29
C ASN A 377 -18.20 -29.84 50.23
N LEU A 378 -17.18 -29.07 49.84
CA LEU A 378 -15.86 -29.07 50.49
C LEU A 378 -15.55 -27.80 51.29
N LEU A 379 -16.31 -26.71 51.08
CA LEU A 379 -16.09 -25.46 51.80
C LEU A 379 -16.26 -25.67 53.32
N ASN A 380 -15.32 -25.16 54.10
CA ASN A 380 -15.19 -25.32 55.55
C ASN A 380 -14.96 -26.76 56.05
N LYS A 381 -14.66 -27.71 55.15
CA LYS A 381 -14.25 -29.06 55.56
C LYS A 381 -12.74 -29.17 55.76
N GLU A 382 -12.37 -30.16 56.55
CA GLU A 382 -11.00 -30.52 56.80
C GLU A 382 -10.57 -31.61 55.81
N ILE A 383 -9.35 -31.45 55.30
CA ILE A 383 -8.70 -32.35 54.36
C ILE A 383 -7.25 -32.57 54.81
N TYR A 384 -6.57 -33.51 54.18
CA TYR A 384 -5.19 -33.85 54.48
C TYR A 384 -4.30 -33.51 53.30
N ILE A 385 -3.20 -32.83 53.57
CA ILE A 385 -2.09 -32.67 52.63
C ILE A 385 -1.04 -33.72 53.00
N HIS A 386 -0.62 -34.51 52.00
CA HIS A 386 0.35 -35.58 52.16
C HIS A 386 1.72 -35.12 51.72
N TYR A 387 2.71 -35.31 52.59
CA TYR A 387 4.11 -35.00 52.33
C TYR A 387 4.95 -36.27 52.46
N GLN A 388 5.92 -36.42 51.57
CA GLN A 388 6.89 -37.50 51.58
C GLN A 388 8.29 -36.96 51.86
N TYR A 389 8.97 -37.57 52.82
CA TYR A 389 10.39 -37.35 53.09
C TYR A 389 11.09 -38.72 53.15
N TYR A 390 11.99 -38.98 52.20
CA TYR A 390 12.55 -40.31 51.94
C TYR A 390 11.44 -41.37 51.79
N ASN A 391 11.38 -42.38 52.67
CA ASN A 391 10.38 -43.45 52.64
C ASN A 391 9.20 -43.23 53.61
N GLN A 392 9.09 -42.04 54.22
CA GLN A 392 8.03 -41.74 55.17
C GLN A 392 7.02 -40.76 54.58
N ILE A 393 5.76 -41.17 54.53
CA ILE A 393 4.63 -40.30 54.17
C ILE A 393 3.92 -39.89 55.46
N LYS A 394 3.79 -38.58 55.66
CA LYS A 394 3.02 -37.99 56.77
C LYS A 394 2.03 -36.99 56.23
N SER A 395 0.92 -36.84 56.93
CA SER A 395 -0.15 -35.96 56.51
C SER A 395 -0.47 -34.90 57.57
N ILE A 396 -0.83 -33.71 57.10
CA ILE A 396 -1.28 -32.62 57.96
C ILE A 396 -2.72 -32.26 57.64
N LYS A 397 -3.51 -32.06 58.70
CA LYS A 397 -4.91 -31.68 58.59
C LYS A 397 -5.03 -30.17 58.38
N VAL A 398 -5.73 -29.77 57.31
CA VAL A 398 -6.00 -28.36 56.96
C VAL A 398 -7.46 -28.15 56.60
N LYS A 399 -7.94 -26.91 56.71
CA LYS A 399 -9.32 -26.53 56.44
C LYS A 399 -9.44 -25.70 55.16
N ILE A 400 -10.36 -26.08 54.27
CA ILE A 400 -10.69 -25.31 53.07
C ILE A 400 -11.57 -24.13 53.46
N VAL A 401 -11.06 -22.90 53.35
CA VAL A 401 -11.82 -21.69 53.74
C VAL A 401 -12.30 -20.85 52.57
N GLY A 402 -11.82 -21.13 51.36
CA GLY A 402 -12.22 -20.40 50.16
C GLY A 402 -11.94 -21.16 48.87
N VAL A 403 -12.49 -20.63 47.77
CA VAL A 403 -12.27 -21.09 46.40
C VAL A 403 -12.01 -19.88 45.51
N SER A 404 -10.95 -19.90 44.72
CA SER A 404 -10.64 -18.82 43.78
C SER A 404 -11.59 -18.84 42.56
N GLN A 405 -11.66 -17.73 41.84
CA GLN A 405 -12.45 -17.61 40.60
C GLN A 405 -11.74 -18.23 39.39
N GLU A 406 -10.43 -18.36 39.46
CA GLU A 406 -9.58 -18.73 38.32
C GLU A 406 -9.55 -20.25 38.11
N ASN A 407 -9.67 -20.64 36.84
CA ASN A 407 -9.34 -21.99 36.39
C ASN A 407 -7.85 -22.01 36.06
N THR A 408 -7.08 -22.74 36.85
CA THR A 408 -5.64 -22.92 36.64
C THR A 408 -5.38 -24.13 35.74
N LEU A 409 -4.30 -24.07 34.96
CA LEU A 409 -3.84 -25.18 34.10
C LEU A 409 -3.44 -26.41 34.92
N LEU A 410 -2.79 -26.18 36.06
CA LEU A 410 -2.41 -27.20 37.03
C LEU A 410 -3.32 -27.12 38.25
N ASP A 411 -3.52 -28.23 38.95
CA ASP A 411 -4.21 -28.19 40.23
C ASP A 411 -3.41 -27.35 41.23
N THR A 412 -4.05 -26.32 41.79
CA THR A 412 -3.39 -25.22 42.51
C THR A 412 -3.99 -25.03 43.90
N LEU A 413 -3.11 -24.88 44.88
CA LEU A 413 -3.48 -24.66 46.28
C LEU A 413 -2.75 -23.43 46.82
N TYR A 414 -3.49 -22.57 47.52
CA TYR A 414 -2.96 -21.33 48.09
C TYR A 414 -2.82 -21.45 49.61
N PHE A 415 -1.61 -21.18 50.09
CA PHE A 415 -1.26 -21.14 51.51
C PHE A 415 -0.96 -19.72 51.98
N LYS A 416 -1.06 -19.51 53.31
CA LYS A 416 -0.43 -18.35 53.95
C LYS A 416 1.08 -18.39 53.74
N GLU A 417 1.70 -17.22 53.64
CA GLU A 417 3.16 -17.08 53.53
C GLU A 417 3.86 -17.94 54.61
N MET A 418 4.86 -18.73 54.21
CA MET A 418 5.59 -19.72 55.03
C MET A 418 4.81 -20.93 55.59
N ALA A 419 3.49 -21.02 55.43
CA ALA A 419 2.71 -22.11 56.04
C ALA A 419 3.14 -23.51 55.56
N ASN A 420 3.53 -23.66 54.29
CA ASN A 420 4.05 -24.93 53.77
C ASN A 420 5.30 -25.41 54.53
N MET A 421 6.23 -24.50 54.84
CA MET A 421 7.40 -24.85 55.65
C MET A 421 7.05 -25.12 57.10
N ASP A 422 6.06 -24.42 57.66
CA ASP A 422 5.58 -24.70 59.01
C ASP A 422 4.96 -26.11 59.09
N HIS A 423 4.25 -26.55 58.04
CA HIS A 423 3.74 -27.93 57.92
C HIS A 423 4.87 -28.95 57.88
N ILE A 424 5.88 -28.71 57.03
CA ILE A 424 7.06 -29.58 56.91
C ILE A 424 7.81 -29.67 58.25
N ASN A 425 7.96 -28.55 58.95
CA ASN A 425 8.59 -28.50 60.27
C ASN A 425 7.75 -29.23 61.33
N GLU A 426 6.42 -29.14 61.30
CA GLU A 426 5.53 -29.89 62.21
C GLU A 426 5.64 -31.41 62.00
N LEU A 427 5.75 -31.85 60.73
CA LEU A 427 5.77 -33.28 60.39
C LEU A 427 7.15 -33.93 60.52
N PHE A 428 8.22 -33.22 60.14
CA PHE A 428 9.58 -33.77 59.99
C PHE A 428 10.66 -32.99 60.75
N GLN A 429 10.33 -31.92 61.47
CA GLN A 429 11.27 -31.06 62.21
C GLN A 429 12.34 -30.40 61.32
N LEU A 430 12.03 -30.20 60.03
CA LEU A 430 12.91 -29.55 59.06
C LEU A 430 12.60 -28.05 58.96
N ARG A 431 13.56 -27.19 59.35
CA ARG A 431 13.43 -25.71 59.28
C ARG A 431 14.24 -25.04 58.18
N ARG A 432 14.80 -25.84 57.26
CA ARG A 432 15.70 -25.38 56.22
C ARG A 432 15.18 -25.77 54.85
N GLY A 433 15.45 -24.94 53.85
CA GLY A 433 15.15 -25.20 52.44
C GLY A 433 16.26 -24.67 51.55
N ASN A 434 16.45 -25.26 50.38
CA ASN A 434 17.56 -24.95 49.47
C ASN A 434 17.19 -23.91 48.41
N ILE A 435 15.90 -23.71 48.17
CA ILE A 435 15.42 -22.78 47.14
C ILE A 435 14.44 -21.80 47.79
N ALA A 436 14.80 -20.52 47.78
CA ALA A 436 13.87 -19.45 48.14
C ALA A 436 13.26 -18.87 46.86
N LEU A 437 11.94 -18.72 46.84
CA LEU A 437 11.18 -18.07 45.78
C LEU A 437 10.63 -16.77 46.33
N VAL A 438 10.90 -15.67 45.63
CA VAL A 438 10.51 -14.32 46.03
C VAL A 438 9.68 -13.70 44.92
N PHE A 439 8.53 -13.16 45.26
CA PHE A 439 7.62 -12.50 44.33
C PHE A 439 7.75 -10.99 44.46
N ILE A 440 8.05 -10.30 43.37
CA ILE A 440 8.26 -8.84 43.32
C ILE A 440 7.09 -8.09 42.68
N ASN A 441 6.94 -6.81 43.02
CA ASN A 441 5.92 -5.94 42.42
C ASN A 441 6.19 -5.64 40.94
N GLN A 442 7.43 -5.26 40.60
CA GLN A 442 7.80 -4.90 39.24
C GLN A 442 9.16 -5.49 38.84
N ASP A 443 9.28 -5.86 37.57
CA ASP A 443 10.47 -6.47 36.98
C ASP A 443 11.76 -5.62 37.12
N LYS A 444 11.62 -4.31 37.34
CA LYS A 444 12.73 -3.36 37.55
C LYS A 444 13.37 -3.47 38.93
N ASP A 445 12.66 -4.05 39.90
CA ASP A 445 13.06 -4.11 41.32
C ASP A 445 14.24 -5.08 41.55
N ILE A 446 14.53 -5.97 40.59
CA ILE A 446 15.62 -6.95 40.70
C ILE A 446 16.97 -6.28 40.83
N HIS A 447 17.22 -5.21 40.06
CA HIS A 447 18.50 -4.50 40.13
C HIS A 447 18.71 -3.85 41.51
N GLN A 448 17.64 -3.44 42.17
CA GLN A 448 17.70 -2.91 43.53
C GLN A 448 17.96 -4.03 44.55
N LEU A 449 17.25 -5.15 44.44
CA LEU A 449 17.44 -6.32 45.32
C LEU A 449 18.86 -6.91 45.23
N VAL A 450 19.45 -6.96 44.03
CA VAL A 450 20.84 -7.42 43.84
C VAL A 450 21.83 -6.49 44.54
N LYS A 451 21.59 -5.17 44.54
CA LYS A 451 22.46 -4.20 45.24
C LYS A 451 22.31 -4.27 46.76
N GLU A 452 21.09 -4.43 47.26
CA GLU A 452 20.80 -4.49 48.69
C GLU A 452 21.28 -5.80 49.34
N TYR A 453 21.24 -6.92 48.61
CA TYR A 453 21.61 -8.25 49.12
C TYR A 453 22.71 -8.91 48.29
N ASN A 454 23.94 -8.40 48.40
CA ASN A 454 25.09 -8.87 47.63
C ASN A 454 25.48 -10.34 47.87
N GLU A 455 25.10 -10.93 49.01
CA GLU A 455 25.42 -12.34 49.34
C GLU A 455 24.46 -13.36 48.67
N LEU A 456 23.38 -12.86 48.06
CA LEU A 456 22.33 -13.68 47.44
C LEU A 456 22.40 -13.58 45.91
N ASN A 457 22.08 -14.68 45.26
CA ASN A 457 21.90 -14.76 43.81
C ASN A 457 20.42 -14.73 43.47
N PHE A 458 20.00 -13.68 42.76
CA PHE A 458 18.64 -13.53 42.24
C PHE A 458 18.61 -13.92 40.76
N LYS A 459 17.85 -14.96 40.41
CA LYS A 459 17.64 -15.40 39.03
C LYS A 459 16.15 -15.43 38.71
N LYS A 460 15.74 -14.77 37.64
CA LYS A 460 14.35 -14.88 37.13
C LYS A 460 14.08 -16.31 36.69
N THR A 461 13.05 -16.94 37.26
CA THR A 461 12.74 -18.36 37.01
C THR A 461 12.42 -18.63 35.53
N ASN A 462 11.79 -17.68 34.85
CA ASN A 462 11.37 -17.84 33.45
C ASN A 462 12.33 -17.36 32.38
N GLN A 463 13.39 -16.67 32.76
CA GLN A 463 14.18 -15.92 31.78
C GLN A 463 14.82 -16.82 30.72
N GLN A 464 15.27 -18.02 31.10
CA GLN A 464 15.85 -18.97 30.16
C GLN A 464 14.80 -19.54 29.20
N ILE A 465 13.62 -19.91 29.70
CA ILE A 465 12.51 -20.42 28.89
C ILE A 465 12.05 -19.36 27.90
N THR A 466 11.80 -18.13 28.37
CA THR A 466 11.38 -17.01 27.50
C THR A 466 12.43 -16.71 26.43
N ARG A 467 13.72 -16.70 26.78
CA ARG A 467 14.81 -16.47 25.81
C ARG A 467 14.88 -17.56 24.75
N THR A 468 14.80 -18.83 25.14
CA THR A 468 14.82 -19.94 24.19
C THR A 468 13.62 -19.86 23.24
N ILE A 469 12.43 -19.54 23.75
CA ILE A 469 11.23 -19.39 22.93
C ILE A 469 11.33 -18.18 21.99
N ASP A 470 11.78 -17.02 22.49
CA ASP A 470 12.03 -15.86 21.64
C ASP A 470 13.04 -16.20 20.52
N GLN A 471 14.10 -16.96 20.82
CA GLN A 471 15.06 -17.43 19.81
C GLN A 471 14.42 -18.37 18.77
N GLN A 472 13.58 -19.32 19.19
CA GLN A 472 12.90 -20.25 18.27
C GLN A 472 11.89 -19.53 17.39
N ILE A 473 11.09 -18.63 17.96
CA ILE A 473 10.12 -17.84 17.20
C ILE A 473 10.85 -16.91 16.22
N ASN A 474 11.95 -16.27 16.63
CA ASN A 474 12.73 -15.41 15.72
C ASN A 474 13.32 -16.20 14.55
N LYS A 475 13.76 -17.45 14.76
CA LYS A 475 14.21 -18.33 13.67
C LYS A 475 13.08 -18.65 12.70
N LEU A 476 11.89 -18.98 13.21
CA LEU A 476 10.70 -19.21 12.38
C LEU A 476 10.28 -17.95 11.61
N GLU A 477 10.31 -16.78 12.26
CA GLU A 477 9.99 -15.49 11.65
C GLU A 477 10.96 -15.16 10.51
N LEU A 478 12.26 -15.43 10.67
CA LEU A 478 13.24 -15.25 9.60
C LEU A 478 12.91 -16.11 8.37
N ILE A 479 12.58 -17.39 8.57
CA ILE A 479 12.24 -18.31 7.48
C ILE A 479 10.98 -17.84 6.75
N LEU A 480 9.92 -17.49 7.49
CA LEU A 480 8.67 -16.98 6.91
C LEU A 480 8.88 -15.64 6.18
N LEU A 481 9.76 -14.78 6.69
CA LEU A 481 10.11 -13.51 6.06
C LEU A 481 10.86 -13.73 4.75
N CYS A 482 11.75 -14.74 4.66
CA CYS A 482 12.39 -15.09 3.40
C CYS A 482 11.38 -15.53 2.32
N PHE A 483 10.41 -16.39 2.67
CA PHE A 483 9.37 -16.80 1.73
C PHE A 483 8.46 -15.64 1.30
N SER A 484 8.10 -14.77 2.25
CA SER A 484 7.26 -13.61 1.95
C SER A 484 7.99 -12.58 1.09
N LEU A 485 9.30 -12.38 1.31
CA LEU A 485 10.14 -11.51 0.47
C LEU A 485 10.23 -12.02 -0.98
N LEU A 486 10.40 -13.33 -1.18
CA LEU A 486 10.39 -13.93 -2.52
C LEU A 486 9.05 -13.70 -3.24
N ALA A 487 7.92 -13.84 -2.53
CA ALA A 487 6.60 -13.57 -3.09
C ALA A 487 6.43 -12.10 -3.50
N ILE A 488 6.93 -11.16 -2.67
CA ILE A 488 6.88 -9.73 -2.98
C ILE A 488 7.72 -9.43 -4.23
N VAL A 489 8.95 -9.91 -4.28
CA VAL A 489 9.87 -9.66 -5.40
C VAL A 489 9.26 -10.18 -6.70
N SER A 490 8.73 -11.42 -6.70
CA SER A 490 8.02 -12.00 -7.85
C SER A 490 6.83 -11.14 -8.29
N CYS A 491 6.02 -10.67 -7.34
CA CYS A 491 4.89 -9.79 -7.63
C CYS A 491 5.35 -8.45 -8.24
N CYS A 492 6.45 -7.88 -7.76
CA CYS A 492 7.00 -6.63 -8.26
C CYS A 492 7.51 -6.76 -9.70
N PHE A 493 8.17 -7.87 -10.03
CA PHE A 493 8.54 -8.19 -11.41
C PHE A 493 7.31 -8.27 -12.32
N LEU A 494 6.28 -9.00 -11.88
CA LEU A 494 5.04 -9.16 -12.64
C LEU A 494 4.29 -7.83 -12.85
N ILE A 495 4.26 -6.95 -11.85
CA ILE A 495 3.75 -5.58 -11.99
C ILE A 495 4.55 -4.82 -13.05
N GLY A 496 5.88 -4.87 -12.97
CA GLY A 496 6.77 -4.20 -13.92
C GLY A 496 6.52 -4.66 -15.36
N GLU A 497 6.49 -5.96 -15.61
CA GLU A 497 6.28 -6.53 -16.95
C GLU A 497 4.90 -6.19 -17.52
N ILE A 498 3.84 -6.32 -16.72
CA ILE A 498 2.48 -6.05 -17.20
C ILE A 498 2.28 -4.56 -17.46
N LEU A 499 2.79 -3.68 -16.59
CA LEU A 499 2.78 -2.24 -16.86
C LEU A 499 3.60 -1.91 -18.11
N TYR A 500 4.73 -2.58 -18.34
CA TYR A 500 5.52 -2.41 -19.56
C TYR A 500 4.73 -2.78 -20.82
N LEU A 501 4.03 -3.92 -20.80
CA LEU A 501 3.14 -4.33 -21.91
C LEU A 501 1.99 -3.35 -22.13
N ILE A 502 1.40 -2.80 -21.06
CA ILE A 502 0.36 -1.76 -21.17
C ILE A 502 0.94 -0.50 -21.81
N VAL A 503 2.16 -0.11 -21.42
CA VAL A 503 2.84 1.07 -21.98
C VAL A 503 3.07 0.91 -23.48
N ILE A 504 3.52 -0.27 -23.93
CA ILE A 504 3.68 -0.58 -25.36
C ILE A 504 2.33 -0.52 -26.09
N LYS A 505 1.30 -1.20 -25.57
CA LYS A 505 -0.04 -1.19 -26.18
C LYS A 505 -0.68 0.21 -26.25
N LYS A 506 -0.19 1.16 -25.45
CA LYS A 506 -0.67 2.55 -25.39
C LYS A 506 0.32 3.57 -25.97
N GLU A 507 1.28 3.14 -26.78
CA GLU A 507 2.24 4.05 -27.42
C GLU A 507 1.56 5.15 -28.24
N HIS A 508 0.53 4.80 -29.01
CA HIS A 508 -0.28 5.78 -29.76
C HIS A 508 -1.00 6.78 -28.83
N TYR A 509 -1.58 6.30 -27.72
CA TYR A 509 -2.22 7.17 -26.72
C TYR A 509 -1.25 8.20 -26.12
N PHE A 510 -0.04 7.76 -25.74
CA PHE A 510 0.98 8.66 -25.20
C PHE A 510 1.50 9.65 -26.23
N SER A 511 1.61 9.22 -27.48
CA SER A 511 2.04 10.07 -28.59
C SER A 511 1.02 11.17 -28.87
N ILE A 512 -0.29 10.86 -28.82
CA ILE A 512 -1.37 11.86 -28.86
C ILE A 512 -1.24 12.85 -27.70
N LEU A 513 -1.05 12.39 -26.46
CA LEU A 513 -0.91 13.31 -25.32
C LEU A 513 0.31 14.22 -25.48
N ARG A 514 1.45 13.69 -25.93
CA ARG A 514 2.68 14.46 -26.13
C ARG A 514 2.54 15.47 -27.27
N SER A 515 1.82 15.15 -28.34
CA SER A 515 1.54 16.08 -29.44
C SER A 515 0.62 17.23 -29.00
N LEU A 516 -0.35 16.96 -28.13
CA LEU A 516 -1.20 17.97 -27.49
C LEU A 516 -0.48 18.81 -26.43
N GLY A 517 0.79 18.50 -26.13
CA GLY A 517 1.65 19.28 -25.24
C GLY A 517 1.76 18.75 -23.82
N ALA A 518 1.48 17.46 -23.57
CA ALA A 518 1.85 16.80 -22.32
C ALA A 518 3.38 16.73 -22.20
N SER A 519 3.91 17.05 -21.02
CA SER A 519 5.35 16.89 -20.74
C SER A 519 5.68 15.43 -20.51
N LEU A 520 6.92 15.01 -20.79
CA LEU A 520 7.38 13.64 -20.52
C LEU A 520 7.08 13.19 -19.08
N LEU A 521 7.37 14.05 -18.10
CA LEU A 521 7.08 13.79 -16.68
C LEU A 521 5.59 13.50 -16.43
N GLN A 522 4.69 14.29 -17.03
CA GLN A 522 3.24 14.05 -16.92
C GLN A 522 2.81 12.73 -17.55
N VAL A 523 3.48 12.25 -18.59
CA VAL A 523 3.11 10.95 -19.17
C VAL A 523 3.64 9.82 -18.28
N MET A 524 4.87 9.95 -17.77
CA MET A 524 5.46 9.01 -16.81
C MET A 524 4.64 8.93 -15.51
N LEU A 525 4.15 10.07 -15.00
CA LEU A 525 3.31 10.12 -13.80
C LEU A 525 2.02 9.31 -13.96
N LEU A 526 1.42 9.21 -15.16
CA LEU A 526 0.24 8.36 -15.37
C LEU A 526 0.54 6.89 -15.05
N VAL A 527 1.72 6.41 -15.42
CA VAL A 527 2.17 5.03 -15.18
C VAL A 527 2.48 4.81 -13.69
N TYR A 528 3.19 5.75 -13.06
CA TYR A 528 3.45 5.70 -11.61
C TYR A 528 2.16 5.67 -10.79
N PHE A 529 1.23 6.60 -11.07
CA PHE A 529 -0.05 6.65 -10.38
C PHE A 529 -0.90 5.40 -10.63
N GLN A 530 -0.84 4.80 -11.83
CA GLN A 530 -1.50 3.53 -12.09
C GLN A 530 -0.98 2.42 -11.17
N GLY A 531 0.34 2.27 -11.05
CA GLY A 531 0.95 1.30 -10.12
C GLY A 531 0.58 1.56 -8.67
N LEU A 532 0.65 2.81 -8.22
CA LEU A 532 0.30 3.19 -6.85
C LEU A 532 -1.19 2.96 -6.53
N ILE A 533 -2.11 3.24 -7.46
CA ILE A 533 -3.53 2.95 -7.26
C ILE A 533 -3.76 1.44 -7.11
N ILE A 534 -3.14 0.62 -7.96
CA ILE A 534 -3.23 -0.85 -7.88
C ILE A 534 -2.77 -1.32 -6.50
N MET A 535 -1.61 -0.84 -6.03
CA MET A 535 -1.06 -1.20 -4.72
C MET A 535 -1.98 -0.78 -3.57
N ASN A 536 -2.46 0.46 -3.54
CA ASN A 536 -3.32 0.93 -2.44
C ASN A 536 -4.63 0.14 -2.36
N VAL A 537 -5.29 -0.12 -3.51
CA VAL A 537 -6.51 -0.92 -3.53
C VAL A 537 -6.22 -2.37 -3.10
N ALA A 538 -5.11 -2.95 -3.56
CA ALA A 538 -4.70 -4.30 -3.19
C ALA A 538 -4.42 -4.42 -1.69
N PHE A 539 -3.78 -3.43 -1.08
CA PHE A 539 -3.50 -3.40 0.35
C PHE A 539 -4.79 -3.30 1.18
N ILE A 540 -5.73 -2.43 0.78
CA ILE A 540 -7.04 -2.34 1.44
C ILE A 540 -7.78 -3.68 1.34
N ASN A 541 -7.80 -4.32 0.17
CA ASN A 541 -8.41 -5.63 -0.01
C ASN A 541 -7.76 -6.69 0.88
N ALA A 542 -6.42 -6.73 0.94
CA ALA A 542 -5.67 -7.66 1.78
C ALA A 542 -5.95 -7.45 3.27
N TYR A 543 -5.98 -6.20 3.72
CA TYR A 543 -6.30 -5.83 5.10
C TYR A 543 -7.72 -6.25 5.48
N LEU A 544 -8.72 -5.91 4.66
CA LEU A 544 -10.12 -6.27 4.92
C LEU A 544 -10.31 -7.79 4.93
N PHE A 545 -9.69 -8.50 3.97
CA PHE A 545 -9.73 -9.96 3.92
C PHE A 545 -9.14 -10.58 5.20
N LEU A 546 -7.97 -10.11 5.63
CA LEU A 546 -7.35 -10.61 6.85
C LEU A 546 -8.13 -10.28 8.12
N GLN A 547 -8.73 -9.10 8.19
CA GLN A 547 -9.58 -8.74 9.31
C GLN A 547 -10.79 -9.69 9.41
N ILE A 548 -11.53 -9.87 8.32
CA ILE A 548 -12.71 -10.74 8.26
C ILE A 548 -12.34 -12.20 8.58
N THR A 549 -11.28 -12.72 7.96
CA THR A 549 -10.83 -14.09 8.21
C THR A 549 -10.33 -14.28 9.64
N SER A 550 -9.65 -13.28 10.23
CA SER A 550 -9.18 -13.36 11.62
C SER A 550 -10.33 -13.38 12.62
N GLU A 551 -11.37 -12.56 12.41
CA GLU A 551 -12.56 -12.54 13.26
C GLU A 551 -13.31 -13.87 13.18
N SER A 552 -13.54 -14.38 11.95
CA SER A 552 -14.19 -15.66 11.72
C SER A 552 -13.43 -16.85 12.32
N LEU A 553 -12.10 -16.88 12.16
CA LEU A 553 -11.26 -17.93 12.74
C LEU A 553 -11.25 -17.84 14.27
N ASN A 554 -11.17 -16.64 14.84
CA ASN A 554 -11.23 -16.45 16.30
C ASN A 554 -12.57 -16.94 16.87
N GLU A 555 -13.69 -16.67 16.21
CA GLU A 555 -15.01 -17.16 16.62
C GLU A 555 -15.08 -18.69 16.59
N MET A 556 -14.63 -19.30 15.49
CA MET A 556 -14.60 -20.77 15.32
C MET A 556 -13.71 -21.45 16.38
N ILE A 557 -12.57 -20.84 16.68
CA ILE A 557 -11.65 -21.33 17.72
C ILE A 557 -12.29 -21.16 19.11
N SER A 558 -12.94 -20.04 19.39
CA SER A 558 -13.57 -19.80 20.68
C SER A 558 -14.71 -20.79 20.98
N HIS A 559 -15.51 -21.14 19.97
CA HIS A 559 -16.57 -22.12 20.08
C HIS A 559 -16.03 -23.54 20.30
N SER A 560 -14.92 -23.91 19.64
CA SER A 560 -14.32 -25.24 19.80
C SER A 560 -13.54 -25.43 21.11
N LEU A 561 -12.88 -24.38 21.62
CA LEU A 561 -12.08 -24.45 22.85
C LEU A 561 -12.82 -23.98 24.11
N GLY A 562 -14.03 -23.43 24.00
CA GLY A 562 -14.82 -22.94 25.14
C GLY A 562 -14.18 -21.77 25.90
N GLN A 563 -13.23 -21.06 25.26
CA GLN A 563 -12.52 -19.91 25.83
C GLN A 563 -12.47 -18.77 24.81
N SER A 564 -12.63 -17.52 25.27
CA SER A 564 -12.47 -16.32 24.44
C SER A 564 -10.99 -16.07 24.12
N LEU A 565 -10.50 -16.75 23.09
CA LEU A 565 -9.15 -16.56 22.58
C LEU A 565 -9.18 -15.62 21.37
N HIS A 566 -8.69 -14.40 21.54
CA HIS A 566 -8.30 -13.54 20.42
C HIS A 566 -6.95 -14.02 19.88
N LEU A 567 -6.99 -15.09 19.08
CA LEU A 567 -5.84 -15.86 18.65
C LEU A 567 -5.16 -15.27 17.41
N LEU A 568 -5.88 -14.48 16.62
CA LEU A 568 -5.34 -13.76 15.46
C LEU A 568 -5.63 -12.27 15.65
N VAL A 569 -4.59 -11.50 15.95
CA VAL A 569 -4.67 -10.05 16.13
C VAL A 569 -3.71 -9.38 15.14
N LEU A 570 -4.22 -8.43 14.38
CA LEU A 570 -3.42 -7.65 13.44
C LEU A 570 -2.51 -6.68 14.18
N ASP A 571 -1.19 -6.89 14.10
CA ASP A 571 -0.21 -5.93 14.60
C ASP A 571 -0.15 -4.69 13.68
N LYS A 572 -0.50 -3.53 14.26
CA LYS A 572 -0.47 -2.23 13.57
C LYS A 572 0.93 -1.86 13.10
N LYS A 573 1.99 -2.26 13.80
CA LYS A 573 3.37 -1.95 13.39
C LYS A 573 3.75 -2.68 12.11
N SER A 574 3.46 -3.98 12.05
CA SER A 574 3.70 -4.81 10.87
C SER A 574 2.92 -4.31 9.65
N LEU A 575 1.68 -3.84 9.84
CA LEU A 575 0.89 -3.24 8.75
C LEU A 575 1.57 -2.02 8.11
N ILE A 576 2.13 -1.11 8.93
CA ILE A 576 2.82 0.09 8.44
C ILE A 576 4.09 -0.30 7.67
N ILE A 577 4.87 -1.24 8.21
CA ILE A 577 6.10 -1.72 7.58
C ILE A 577 5.79 -2.37 6.21
N VAL A 578 4.82 -3.28 6.18
CA VAL A 578 4.43 -3.96 4.94
C VAL A 578 3.90 -2.96 3.90
N TYR A 579 3.10 -1.97 4.31
CA TYR A 579 2.65 -0.92 3.41
C TYR A 579 3.82 -0.11 2.83
N ALA A 580 4.77 0.33 3.67
CA ALA A 580 5.91 1.13 3.24
C ALA A 580 6.81 0.35 2.25
N VAL A 581 7.08 -0.92 2.53
CA VAL A 581 7.88 -1.79 1.65
C VAL A 581 7.16 -2.03 0.32
N ALA A 582 5.86 -2.35 0.37
CA ALA A 582 5.06 -2.59 -0.82
C ALA A 582 4.93 -1.33 -1.71
N PHE A 583 4.78 -0.16 -1.09
CA PHE A 583 4.79 1.14 -1.77
C PHE A 583 6.12 1.39 -2.49
N LEU A 584 7.24 1.22 -1.78
CA LEU A 584 8.58 1.46 -2.32
C LEU A 584 8.88 0.51 -3.49
N LEU A 585 8.55 -0.77 -3.36
CA LEU A 585 8.79 -1.75 -4.41
C LEU A 585 7.88 -1.54 -5.63
N THR A 586 6.63 -1.12 -5.43
CA THR A 586 5.73 -0.72 -6.54
C THR A 586 6.26 0.51 -7.27
N PHE A 587 6.81 1.47 -6.52
CA PHE A 587 7.43 2.64 -7.12
C PHE A 587 8.65 2.24 -7.97
N ILE A 588 9.52 1.37 -7.45
CA ILE A 588 10.68 0.84 -8.19
C ILE A 588 10.23 0.06 -9.43
N SER A 589 9.27 -0.86 -9.31
CA SER A 589 8.82 -1.68 -10.44
C SER A 589 8.16 -0.87 -11.56
N SER A 590 7.48 0.22 -11.21
CA SER A 590 6.87 1.14 -12.19
C SER A 590 7.87 2.07 -12.89
N THR A 591 9.12 2.18 -12.41
CA THR A 591 10.15 3.01 -13.06
C THR A 591 10.52 2.50 -14.45
N ILE A 592 10.71 1.19 -14.63
CA ILE A 592 11.14 0.59 -15.90
C ILE A 592 10.11 0.86 -17.02
N PRO A 593 8.80 0.58 -16.82
CA PRO A 593 7.75 0.98 -17.76
C PRO A 593 7.70 2.48 -18.02
N ALA A 594 7.87 3.31 -16.98
CA ALA A 594 7.84 4.76 -17.13
C ALA A 594 9.00 5.26 -18.01
N LEU A 595 10.21 4.70 -17.84
CA LEU A 595 11.39 5.04 -18.64
C LEU A 595 11.27 4.62 -20.11
N LYS A 596 10.49 3.57 -20.43
CA LYS A 596 10.20 3.18 -21.81
C LYS A 596 9.57 4.33 -22.61
N ILE A 597 8.74 5.17 -21.98
CA ILE A 597 8.10 6.34 -22.63
C ILE A 597 9.13 7.36 -23.13
N LYS A 598 10.27 7.51 -22.43
CA LYS A 598 11.34 8.42 -22.86
C LYS A 598 11.94 7.99 -24.21
N LYS A 599 11.98 6.69 -24.48
CA LYS A 599 12.53 6.11 -25.70
C LYS A 599 11.52 6.08 -26.86
N MET A 600 10.25 6.41 -26.63
CA MET A 600 9.21 6.43 -27.68
C MET A 600 9.40 7.63 -28.61
N ASN A 601 9.42 7.35 -29.91
CA ASN A 601 9.33 8.37 -30.94
C ASN A 601 7.87 8.80 -31.10
N ILE A 602 7.59 10.09 -30.92
CA ILE A 602 6.21 10.61 -30.99
C ILE A 602 5.65 10.41 -32.41
N ILE A 603 6.46 10.59 -33.44
CA ILE A 603 6.01 10.51 -34.84
C ILE A 603 5.61 9.07 -35.19
N ASP A 604 6.47 8.11 -34.85
CA ASP A 604 6.19 6.68 -35.09
C ASP A 604 4.96 6.22 -34.30
N GLY A 605 4.83 6.66 -33.05
CA GLY A 605 3.67 6.37 -32.23
C GLY A 605 2.38 7.00 -32.76
N LEU A 606 2.43 8.15 -33.45
CA LEU A 606 1.26 8.78 -34.08
C LEU A 606 0.84 8.10 -35.40
N LYS A 607 1.74 7.39 -36.08
CA LYS A 607 1.38 6.66 -37.32
C LYS A 607 0.40 5.52 -37.06
N GLY A 608 0.40 4.97 -35.84
CA GLY A 608 -0.45 3.86 -35.44
C GLY A 608 -0.02 2.57 -36.15
N LYS A 609 0.51 1.60 -35.40
CA LYS A 609 0.69 0.22 -35.90
C LYS A 609 -0.41 -0.66 -35.36
#